data_AF-A0A2C9W3T5-F1
#
_entry.id   AF-A0A2C9W3T5-F1
#
_cell.length_a   1.000
_cell.length_b   1.000
_cell.length_c   1.000
_cell.angle_alpha   90.00
_cell.angle_beta   90.00
_cell.angle_gamma   90.00
#
_symmetry.space_group_name_H-M   'P 1'
#
loop_
_entity.id
_entity.type
_entity.pdbx_description
1 polymer ?
#
loop_
_entity_poly.entity_id
_entity_poly.type
_entity_poly.pdbx_seq_one_letter_code
_entity_poly.pdbx_strand_id
1 'polypeptide(L)'
;MLQPLRAACCIFCMWGREREANSMYKRLLPRDHTNIVDVEDNSALVQNDQDPDAANPSWRLSFPHVLVATISSFLFGYHLGVVNEPLEIISLDLGFNGNTLAEGLVVSTCLGGALIGSLFSGWIADGVGRRRAFQLCALPMVIGASISATTTTLAGMLFGRFLVGMGMGVGPPVASLYVTEVSPPFVRGTYGSFIQIATCLGLMGALFIGIPVREIAGWWRICFWVSALPAGLLALAMGCCAESPHWLYKQGRSVEAEIEFQKLLGGAHVKLAMQELSKLDRGDDTDSVKLSELFFGRHGRVVFIGSTLFALQQLSGINAVFYFSSTVFKSAGVPSDQANVFVGIANLSGSIAAMVLMDKLGRKVLLLWSFFGMAVSMGFQVAGASSYMSGSVALYLSVGGMLIFISSLSINRDHEPTA
;
A
#
# COMPACT_ATOMS: atom_id res chain seq x y z
N MET A 1 -28.53 4.92 -34.32
CA MET A 1 -27.12 4.88 -33.87
C MET A 1 -26.53 6.30 -33.72
N LEU A 2 -27.19 7.20 -32.97
CA LEU A 2 -26.73 8.60 -32.78
C LEU A 2 -27.21 9.25 -31.46
N GLN A 3 -27.63 8.46 -30.47
CA GLN A 3 -28.01 8.95 -29.14
C GLN A 3 -26.85 9.14 -28.13
N PRO A 4 -25.66 8.50 -28.21
CA PRO A 4 -24.64 8.67 -27.16
C PRO A 4 -23.80 9.95 -27.30
N LEU A 5 -23.80 10.63 -28.46
CA LEU A 5 -23.05 11.88 -28.67
C LEU A 5 -23.74 13.13 -28.11
N ARG A 6 -25.08 13.14 -27.98
CA ARG A 6 -25.81 14.25 -27.36
C ARG A 6 -25.66 14.30 -25.83
N ALA A 7 -25.46 13.15 -25.19
CA ALA A 7 -25.24 13.08 -23.73
C ALA A 7 -23.86 13.66 -23.33
N ALA A 8 -22.82 13.39 -24.12
CA ALA A 8 -21.48 13.94 -23.88
C ALA A 8 -21.43 15.47 -24.07
N CYS A 9 -22.18 16.02 -25.03
CA CYS A 9 -22.23 17.46 -25.28
C CYS A 9 -22.99 18.23 -24.18
N CYS A 10 -24.06 17.64 -23.61
CA CYS A 10 -24.77 18.25 -22.47
C CYS A 10 -23.92 18.32 -21.19
N ILE A 11 -23.09 17.29 -20.92
CA ILE A 11 -22.22 17.25 -19.74
C ILE A 11 -21.10 18.30 -19.84
N PHE A 12 -20.54 18.51 -21.04
CA PHE A 12 -19.53 19.55 -21.25
C PHE A 12 -20.11 20.98 -21.14
N CYS A 13 -21.35 21.19 -21.57
CA CYS A 13 -22.03 22.49 -21.45
C CYS A 13 -22.40 22.83 -19.98
N MET A 14 -22.73 21.81 -19.16
CA MET A 14 -22.98 22.00 -17.73
C MET A 14 -21.70 22.36 -16.95
N TRP A 15 -20.54 21.78 -17.31
CA TRP A 15 -19.26 22.10 -16.68
C TRP A 15 -18.80 23.54 -17.01
N GLY A 16 -19.09 24.05 -18.21
CA GLY A 16 -18.80 25.44 -18.58
C GLY A 16 -19.57 26.47 -17.72
N ARG A 17 -20.87 26.22 -17.48
CA ARG A 17 -21.75 27.15 -16.75
C ARG A 17 -21.47 27.19 -15.24
N GLU A 18 -20.95 26.10 -14.67
CA GLU A 18 -20.58 26.00 -13.24
C GLU A 18 -19.26 26.72 -12.92
N ARG A 19 -18.35 26.86 -13.89
CA ARG A 19 -17.12 27.68 -13.75
C ARG A 19 -17.42 29.18 -13.78
N GLU A 20 -18.38 29.63 -14.58
CA GLU A 20 -18.76 31.05 -14.64
C GLU A 20 -19.50 31.50 -13.37
N ALA A 21 -20.36 30.66 -12.79
CA ALA A 21 -21.05 30.93 -11.52
C ALA A 21 -20.07 31.07 -10.34
N ASN A 22 -19.02 30.23 -10.28
CA ASN A 22 -17.98 30.32 -9.24
C ASN A 22 -17.04 31.53 -9.43
N SER A 23 -16.84 32.00 -10.66
CA SER A 23 -16.05 33.21 -10.92
C SER A 23 -16.82 34.49 -10.58
N MET A 24 -18.14 34.48 -10.67
CA MET A 24 -18.97 35.65 -10.34
C MET A 24 -19.15 35.83 -8.83
N TYR A 25 -19.20 34.72 -8.07
CA TYR A 25 -19.31 34.74 -6.60
C TYR A 25 -18.08 35.31 -5.89
N LYS A 26 -16.90 35.30 -6.54
CA LYS A 26 -15.66 35.87 -5.99
C LYS A 26 -15.54 37.40 -6.10
N ARG A 27 -16.51 38.10 -6.69
CA ARG A 27 -16.40 39.55 -6.95
C ARG A 27 -17.31 40.47 -6.12
N LEU A 28 -18.16 39.94 -5.24
CA LEU A 28 -19.09 40.76 -4.45
C LEU A 28 -19.22 40.23 -3.01
N LEU A 29 -18.45 40.79 -2.08
CA LEU A 29 -18.92 41.11 -0.72
C LEU A 29 -18.02 42.20 -0.08
N PRO A 30 -18.62 43.15 0.67
CA PRO A 30 -18.07 44.51 0.85
C PRO A 30 -17.15 44.68 2.06
N ARG A 31 -16.27 45.68 1.95
CA ARG A 31 -15.57 46.35 3.05
C ARG A 31 -16.58 46.89 4.06
N ASP A 32 -16.36 46.62 5.35
CA ASP A 32 -16.63 47.58 6.41
C ASP A 32 -15.51 47.55 7.45
N HIS A 33 -14.94 48.73 7.69
CA HIS A 33 -13.99 49.05 8.75
C HIS A 33 -14.76 49.30 10.05
N THR A 34 -14.30 48.78 11.18
CA THR A 34 -14.00 49.60 12.39
C THR A 34 -13.33 48.76 13.49
N ASN A 35 -12.16 49.24 13.93
CA ASN A 35 -11.52 49.18 15.27
C ASN A 35 -11.52 47.81 16.00
N ILE A 36 -10.37 47.22 16.32
CA ILE A 36 -9.51 47.66 17.41
C ILE A 36 -8.04 47.31 17.08
N VAL A 37 -7.28 48.38 16.85
CA VAL A 37 -5.84 48.51 17.05
C VAL A 37 -5.54 48.12 18.50
N ASP A 38 -4.55 47.22 18.73
CA ASP A 38 -3.75 47.10 19.98
C ASP A 38 -2.95 45.78 20.13
N VAL A 39 -2.90 44.88 19.12
CA VAL A 39 -2.13 43.62 19.23
C VAL A 39 -0.87 43.55 18.35
N GLU A 40 -0.69 44.46 17.39
CA GLU A 40 0.45 44.39 16.45
C GLU A 40 1.81 44.77 17.08
N ASP A 41 1.85 45.66 18.09
CA ASP A 41 3.14 46.17 18.60
C ASP A 41 3.94 45.19 19.47
N ASN A 42 3.31 44.15 20.05
CA ASN A 42 4.03 43.12 20.82
C ASN A 42 4.54 41.97 19.95
N SER A 43 4.11 41.88 18.70
CA SER A 43 4.51 40.80 17.77
C SER A 43 5.77 41.13 16.97
N ALA A 44 6.13 42.40 16.86
CA ALA A 44 7.29 42.85 16.09
C ALA A 44 8.65 42.63 16.79
N LEU A 45 8.67 42.43 18.12
CA LEU A 45 9.92 42.27 18.89
C LEU A 45 10.36 40.81 19.12
N VAL A 46 9.57 39.82 18.68
CA VAL A 46 9.90 38.38 18.84
C VAL A 46 10.34 37.73 17.52
N GLN A 47 10.27 38.44 16.39
CA GLN A 47 10.48 37.85 15.06
C GLN A 47 11.92 37.88 14.52
N ASN A 48 12.93 38.32 15.30
CA ASN A 48 14.27 38.55 14.74
C ASN A 48 15.40 37.62 15.22
N ASP A 49 15.08 36.44 15.74
CA ASP A 49 16.09 35.40 16.08
C ASP A 49 15.57 33.98 15.76
N GLN A 50 15.12 33.76 14.52
CA GLN A 50 14.88 32.39 14.02
C GLN A 50 15.77 32.09 12.83
N ASP A 51 16.84 31.36 13.12
CA ASP A 51 17.71 30.68 12.16
C ASP A 51 16.84 29.94 11.11
N PRO A 52 17.07 30.12 9.79
CA PRO A 52 16.31 29.44 8.74
C PRO A 52 16.49 27.91 8.74
N ASP A 53 17.49 27.38 9.46
CA ASP A 53 17.67 25.95 9.72
C ASP A 53 16.69 25.40 10.79
N ALA A 54 15.92 26.25 11.48
CA ALA A 54 14.89 25.85 12.45
C ALA A 54 13.51 25.57 11.83
N ALA A 55 13.33 25.77 10.51
CA ALA A 55 12.01 25.76 9.90
C ALA A 55 11.43 24.35 9.63
N ASN A 56 12.28 23.34 9.39
CA ASN A 56 11.83 21.99 9.07
C ASN A 56 12.43 20.95 10.03
N PRO A 57 11.62 20.11 10.69
CA PRO A 57 12.13 19.05 11.57
C PRO A 57 13.00 18.06 10.79
N SER A 58 14.04 17.53 11.43
CA SER A 58 15.02 16.70 10.74
C SER A 58 14.42 15.34 10.35
N TRP A 59 14.31 15.09 9.04
CA TRP A 59 13.83 13.82 8.48
C TRP A 59 14.66 12.59 8.91
N ARG A 60 15.94 12.81 9.26
CA ARG A 60 16.90 11.76 9.65
C ARG A 60 16.51 11.01 10.92
N LEU A 61 15.82 11.65 11.86
CA LEU A 61 15.42 11.06 13.13
C LEU A 61 14.26 10.07 12.94
N SER A 62 13.28 10.40 12.11
CA SER A 62 12.12 9.54 11.85
C SER A 62 12.39 8.44 10.81
N PHE A 63 13.41 8.62 9.97
CA PHE A 63 13.78 7.69 8.89
C PHE A 63 13.99 6.22 9.31
N PRO A 64 14.81 5.89 10.34
CA PRO A 64 15.02 4.49 10.73
C PRO A 64 13.73 3.79 11.19
N HIS A 65 12.82 4.51 11.84
CA HIS A 65 11.53 3.98 12.30
C HIS A 65 10.61 3.64 11.12
N VAL A 66 10.57 4.53 10.12
CA VAL A 66 9.83 4.30 8.88
C VAL A 66 10.39 3.11 8.10
N LEU A 67 11.72 2.99 8.05
CA LEU A 67 12.36 1.85 7.38
C LEU A 67 11.95 0.52 8.02
N VAL A 68 11.91 0.44 9.35
CA VAL A 68 11.44 -0.76 10.05
C VAL A 68 9.97 -1.05 9.73
N ALA A 69 9.11 -0.02 9.72
CA ALA A 69 7.69 -0.19 9.36
C ALA A 69 7.51 -0.73 7.93
N THR A 70 8.37 -0.33 6.97
CA THR A 70 8.30 -0.81 5.59
C THR A 70 8.63 -2.30 5.43
N ILE A 71 9.28 -2.94 6.42
CA ILE A 71 9.49 -4.40 6.42
C ILE A 71 8.16 -5.16 6.39
N SER A 72 7.11 -4.61 7.02
CA SER A 72 5.76 -5.20 6.97
C SER A 72 5.19 -5.21 5.55
N SER A 73 5.39 -4.13 4.80
CA SER A 73 4.99 -4.02 3.40
C SER A 73 5.82 -4.93 2.49
N PHE A 74 7.12 -5.08 2.78
CA PHE A 74 7.97 -6.07 2.12
C PHE A 74 7.44 -7.49 2.32
N LEU A 75 7.09 -7.86 3.55
CA LEU A 75 6.50 -9.16 3.88
C LEU A 75 5.16 -9.38 3.14
N PHE A 76 4.33 -8.34 3.05
CA PHE A 76 3.08 -8.38 2.26
C PHE A 76 3.36 -8.71 0.79
N GLY A 77 4.30 -8.00 0.16
CA GLY A 77 4.72 -8.28 -1.22
C GLY A 77 5.30 -9.68 -1.39
N TYR A 78 6.13 -10.12 -0.44
CA TYR A 78 6.75 -11.44 -0.47
C TYR A 78 5.72 -12.57 -0.45
N HIS A 79 4.75 -12.51 0.47
CA HIS A 79 3.73 -13.54 0.60
C HIS A 79 2.74 -13.57 -0.59
N LEU A 80 2.55 -12.46 -1.29
CA LEU A 80 1.82 -12.43 -2.56
C LEU A 80 2.57 -13.17 -3.68
N GLY A 81 3.91 -13.13 -3.70
CA GLY A 81 4.72 -13.74 -4.77
C GLY A 81 5.15 -15.18 -4.51
N VAL A 82 5.37 -15.54 -3.25
CA VAL A 82 6.07 -16.77 -2.86
C VAL A 82 5.35 -18.05 -3.29
N VAL A 83 4.05 -18.00 -3.56
CA VAL A 83 3.26 -19.17 -3.96
C VAL A 83 3.24 -19.36 -5.47
N ASN A 84 3.52 -18.32 -6.26
CA ASN A 84 3.32 -18.35 -7.70
C ASN A 84 4.16 -19.46 -8.37
N GLU A 85 5.45 -19.50 -8.07
CA GLU A 85 6.38 -20.44 -8.69
C GLU A 85 6.36 -21.84 -8.06
N PRO A 86 6.29 -21.98 -6.72
CA PRO A 86 6.27 -23.29 -6.08
C PRO A 86 4.94 -24.05 -6.18
N LEU A 87 3.81 -23.43 -6.56
CA LEU A 87 2.49 -24.06 -6.42
C LEU A 87 2.40 -25.43 -7.10
N GLU A 88 2.95 -25.54 -8.31
CA GLU A 88 2.96 -26.79 -9.09
C GLU A 88 3.68 -27.90 -8.32
N ILE A 89 4.85 -27.61 -7.74
CA ILE A 89 5.66 -28.60 -7.00
C ILE A 89 5.05 -28.91 -5.64
N ILE A 90 4.47 -27.92 -4.98
CA ILE A 90 3.73 -28.09 -3.72
C ILE A 90 2.54 -29.04 -3.96
N SER A 91 1.83 -28.89 -5.08
CA SER A 91 0.71 -29.78 -5.43
C SER A 91 1.15 -31.24 -5.60
N LEU A 92 2.33 -31.45 -6.19
CA LEU A 92 2.93 -32.77 -6.39
C LEU A 92 3.38 -33.38 -5.05
N ASP A 93 4.12 -32.62 -4.24
CA ASP A 93 4.70 -33.09 -2.97
C ASP A 93 3.63 -33.37 -1.90
N LEU A 94 2.55 -32.58 -1.87
CA LEU A 94 1.44 -32.74 -0.93
C LEU A 94 0.29 -33.63 -1.46
N GLY A 95 0.45 -34.20 -2.66
CA GLY A 95 -0.47 -35.20 -3.21
C GLY A 95 -1.85 -34.66 -3.61
N PHE A 96 -1.98 -33.37 -3.92
CA PHE A 96 -3.23 -32.75 -4.42
C PHE A 96 -3.14 -32.28 -5.87
N ASN A 97 -2.09 -32.67 -6.59
CA ASN A 97 -1.92 -32.36 -8.01
C ASN A 97 -3.15 -32.72 -8.85
N GLY A 98 -3.53 -31.85 -9.77
CA GLY A 98 -4.68 -32.03 -10.65
C GLY A 98 -6.02 -31.57 -10.04
N ASN A 99 -6.05 -31.21 -8.75
CA ASN A 99 -7.21 -30.56 -8.14
C ASN A 99 -7.03 -29.04 -8.14
N THR A 100 -7.48 -28.39 -9.21
CA THR A 100 -7.40 -26.93 -9.38
C THR A 100 -8.08 -26.16 -8.25
N LEU A 101 -9.10 -26.75 -7.62
CA LEU A 101 -9.79 -26.15 -6.48
C LEU A 101 -8.89 -26.18 -5.23
N ALA A 102 -8.11 -27.23 -5.01
CA ALA A 102 -7.14 -27.30 -3.91
C ALA A 102 -5.99 -26.29 -4.09
N GLU A 103 -5.45 -26.17 -5.30
CA GLU A 103 -4.44 -25.16 -5.64
C GLU A 103 -4.96 -23.73 -5.42
N GLY A 104 -6.17 -23.45 -5.91
CA GLY A 104 -6.86 -22.18 -5.69
C GLY A 104 -7.13 -21.91 -4.21
N LEU A 105 -7.47 -22.93 -3.42
CA LEU A 105 -7.66 -22.82 -1.97
C LEU A 105 -6.37 -22.42 -1.25
N VAL A 106 -5.21 -22.95 -1.64
CA VAL A 106 -3.92 -22.59 -1.03
C VAL A 106 -3.62 -21.10 -1.18
N VAL A 107 -3.89 -20.54 -2.35
CA VAL A 107 -3.67 -19.11 -2.62
C VAL A 107 -4.75 -18.25 -1.94
N SER A 108 -6.03 -18.61 -2.10
CA SER A 108 -7.16 -17.82 -1.60
C SER A 108 -7.29 -17.84 -0.07
N THR A 109 -6.90 -18.92 0.60
CA THR A 109 -6.94 -19.00 2.08
C THR A 109 -6.03 -17.97 2.73
N CYS A 110 -4.90 -17.63 2.09
CA CYS A 110 -4.04 -16.53 2.55
C CYS A 110 -4.74 -15.18 2.46
N LEU A 111 -5.43 -14.92 1.35
CA LEU A 111 -6.23 -13.68 1.17
C LEU A 111 -7.43 -13.63 2.12
N GLY A 112 -8.08 -14.78 2.37
CA GLY A 112 -9.16 -14.90 3.36
C GLY A 112 -8.68 -14.61 4.78
N GLY A 113 -7.48 -15.10 5.14
CA GLY A 113 -6.82 -14.72 6.39
C GLY A 113 -6.54 -13.22 6.44
N ALA A 114 -6.06 -12.63 5.34
CA ALA A 114 -5.78 -11.19 5.26
C ALA A 114 -7.04 -10.32 5.41
N LEU A 115 -8.19 -10.77 4.88
CA LEU A 115 -9.48 -10.13 5.12
C LEU A 115 -9.78 -10.06 6.63
N ILE A 116 -9.69 -11.19 7.32
CA ILE A 116 -9.91 -11.26 8.77
C ILE A 116 -8.92 -10.37 9.52
N GLY A 117 -7.64 -10.44 9.18
CA GLY A 117 -6.59 -9.59 9.76
C GLY A 117 -6.89 -8.10 9.59
N SER A 118 -7.28 -7.69 8.39
CA SER A 118 -7.60 -6.29 8.09
C SER A 118 -8.82 -5.76 8.86
N LEU A 119 -9.85 -6.59 9.07
CA LEU A 119 -11.04 -6.23 9.85
C LEU A 119 -10.71 -5.92 11.31
N PHE A 120 -9.78 -6.69 11.90
CA PHE A 120 -9.33 -6.47 13.28
C PHE A 120 -8.19 -5.47 13.41
N SER A 121 -7.58 -5.03 12.30
CA SER A 121 -6.38 -4.18 12.32
C SER A 121 -6.59 -2.86 13.07
N GLY A 122 -7.74 -2.19 12.88
CA GLY A 122 -8.05 -0.93 13.57
C GLY A 122 -8.16 -1.11 15.08
N TRP A 123 -8.90 -2.13 15.54
CA TRP A 123 -9.03 -2.42 16.98
C TRP A 123 -7.69 -2.79 17.62
N ILE A 124 -6.86 -3.54 16.91
CA ILE A 124 -5.51 -3.88 17.38
C ILE A 124 -4.66 -2.62 17.46
N ALA A 125 -4.62 -1.81 16.40
CA ALA A 125 -3.80 -0.60 16.33
C ALA A 125 -4.17 0.43 17.41
N ASP A 126 -5.46 0.61 17.68
CA ASP A 126 -5.97 1.59 18.65
C ASP A 126 -5.92 1.05 20.09
N GLY A 127 -6.11 -0.26 20.29
CA GLY A 127 -6.08 -0.87 21.62
C GLY A 127 -4.67 -1.07 22.17
N VAL A 128 -3.77 -1.69 21.40
CA VAL A 128 -2.43 -2.06 21.89
C VAL A 128 -1.33 -1.08 21.48
N GLY A 129 -1.62 -0.12 20.60
CA GLY A 129 -0.65 0.80 20.01
C GLY A 129 -0.04 0.25 18.72
N ARG A 130 0.65 1.12 17.98
CA ARG A 130 1.13 0.82 16.62
C ARG A 130 2.32 -0.15 16.70
N ARG A 131 3.23 0.04 17.66
CA ARG A 131 4.40 -0.82 17.84
C ARG A 131 4.03 -2.26 18.16
N ARG A 132 3.13 -2.45 19.13
CA ARG A 132 2.65 -3.78 19.51
C ARG A 132 1.79 -4.41 18.41
N ALA A 133 1.04 -3.61 17.65
CA ALA A 133 0.29 -4.11 16.50
C ALA A 133 1.22 -4.75 15.45
N PHE A 134 2.39 -4.17 15.17
CA PHE A 134 3.38 -4.81 14.30
C PHE A 134 3.95 -6.11 14.88
N GLN A 135 4.17 -6.18 16.19
CA GLN A 135 4.62 -7.43 16.82
C GLN A 135 3.54 -8.51 16.74
N LEU A 136 2.28 -8.15 17.00
CA LEU A 136 1.13 -9.04 16.87
C LEU A 136 0.85 -9.46 15.44
N CYS A 137 1.22 -8.67 14.42
CA CYS A 137 1.13 -9.08 13.03
C CYS A 137 2.27 -10.05 12.65
N ALA A 138 3.48 -9.84 13.18
CA ALA A 138 4.64 -10.66 12.87
C ALA A 138 4.56 -12.08 13.45
N LEU A 139 4.00 -12.25 14.65
CA LEU A 139 3.85 -13.56 15.30
C LEU A 139 3.09 -14.60 14.45
N PRO A 140 1.85 -14.36 13.99
CA PRO A 140 1.12 -15.31 13.15
C PRO A 140 1.78 -15.51 11.77
N MET A 141 2.55 -14.53 11.27
CA MET A 141 3.34 -14.70 10.05
C MET A 141 4.50 -15.67 10.26
N VAL A 142 5.27 -15.54 11.33
CA VAL A 142 6.38 -16.47 11.66
C VAL A 142 5.83 -17.87 11.89
N ILE A 143 4.76 -18.01 12.69
CA ILE A 143 4.14 -19.29 12.99
C ILE A 143 3.56 -19.92 11.71
N GLY A 144 2.78 -19.16 10.96
CA GLY A 144 2.14 -19.65 9.73
C GLY A 144 3.15 -20.00 8.62
N ALA A 145 4.23 -19.24 8.51
CA ALA A 145 5.33 -19.55 7.58
C ALA A 145 6.06 -20.84 7.99
N SER A 146 6.33 -21.02 9.29
CA SER A 146 6.96 -22.23 9.83
C SER A 146 6.08 -23.47 9.63
N ILE A 147 4.77 -23.36 9.87
CA ILE A 147 3.80 -24.43 9.61
C ILE A 147 3.76 -24.76 8.12
N SER A 148 3.68 -23.74 7.26
CA SER A 148 3.68 -23.93 5.81
C SER A 148 4.97 -24.60 5.31
N ALA A 149 6.12 -24.32 5.93
CA ALA A 149 7.40 -24.88 5.54
C ALA A 149 7.59 -26.35 5.98
N THR A 150 6.99 -26.73 7.11
CA THR A 150 7.16 -28.05 7.74
C THR A 150 6.02 -29.03 7.42
N THR A 151 4.87 -28.55 6.96
CA THR A 151 3.73 -29.40 6.63
C THR A 151 4.03 -30.43 5.55
N THR A 152 3.42 -31.60 5.68
CA THR A 152 3.36 -32.67 4.68
C THR A 152 1.93 -32.94 4.23
N THR A 153 0.96 -32.14 4.70
CA THR A 153 -0.46 -32.27 4.37
C THR A 153 -1.04 -30.97 3.81
N LEU A 154 -2.07 -31.09 2.96
CA LEU A 154 -2.83 -29.95 2.46
C LEU A 154 -3.46 -29.14 3.61
N ALA A 155 -4.05 -29.81 4.61
CA ALA A 155 -4.67 -29.13 5.75
C ALA A 155 -3.67 -28.25 6.53
N GLY A 156 -2.46 -28.76 6.79
CA GLY A 156 -1.41 -27.98 7.42
C GLY A 156 -0.95 -26.80 6.56
N MET A 157 -0.91 -26.97 5.23
CA MET A 157 -0.61 -25.87 4.29
C MET A 157 -1.69 -24.79 4.36
N LEU A 158 -2.97 -25.16 4.29
CA LEU A 158 -4.09 -24.21 4.39
C LEU A 158 -4.09 -23.47 5.72
N PHE A 159 -3.85 -24.16 6.83
CA PHE A 159 -3.76 -23.54 8.16
C PHE A 159 -2.57 -22.58 8.27
N GLY A 160 -1.40 -22.97 7.77
CA GLY A 160 -0.22 -22.10 7.71
C GLY A 160 -0.48 -20.84 6.87
N ARG A 161 -1.09 -21.00 5.69
CA ARG A 161 -1.49 -19.89 4.82
C ARG A 161 -2.48 -18.95 5.47
N PHE A 162 -3.46 -19.50 6.18
CA PHE A 162 -4.47 -18.72 6.91
C PHE A 162 -3.83 -17.82 7.97
N LEU A 163 -2.92 -18.38 8.78
CA LEU A 163 -2.20 -17.64 9.82
C LEU A 163 -1.30 -16.54 9.24
N VAL A 164 -0.54 -16.85 8.19
CA VAL A 164 0.25 -15.84 7.46
C VAL A 164 -0.65 -14.73 6.96
N GLY A 165 -1.79 -15.10 6.36
CA GLY A 165 -2.80 -14.17 5.88
C GLY A 165 -3.25 -13.21 6.98
N MET A 166 -3.61 -13.72 8.15
CA MET A 166 -4.07 -12.91 9.28
C MET A 166 -3.04 -11.84 9.69
N GLY A 167 -1.76 -12.20 9.78
CA GLY A 167 -0.71 -11.21 10.09
C GLY A 167 -0.47 -10.23 8.94
N MET A 168 -0.44 -10.71 7.70
CA MET A 168 -0.27 -9.89 6.51
C MET A 168 -1.41 -8.88 6.32
N GLY A 169 -2.63 -9.19 6.76
CA GLY A 169 -3.78 -8.27 6.69
C GLY A 169 -3.71 -7.11 7.68
N VAL A 170 -3.04 -7.29 8.82
CA VAL A 170 -2.87 -6.23 9.85
C VAL A 170 -1.76 -5.25 9.47
N GLY A 171 -0.70 -5.74 8.81
CA GLY A 171 0.52 -4.97 8.54
C GLY A 171 0.35 -3.67 7.75
N PRO A 172 -0.12 -3.69 6.49
CA PRO A 172 -0.18 -2.51 5.63
C PRO A 172 -1.05 -1.35 6.17
N PRO A 173 -2.24 -1.59 6.75
CA PRO A 173 -3.01 -0.52 7.40
C PRO A 173 -2.24 0.13 8.56
N VAL A 174 -1.64 -0.68 9.43
CA VAL A 174 -0.84 -0.19 10.57
C VAL A 174 0.41 0.55 10.10
N ALA A 175 1.06 0.09 9.03
CA ALA A 175 2.22 0.76 8.46
C ALA A 175 1.88 2.13 7.87
N SER A 176 0.78 2.24 7.15
CA SER A 176 0.32 3.52 6.60
C SER A 176 0.03 4.51 7.73
N LEU A 177 -0.69 4.07 8.76
CA LEU A 177 -1.00 4.89 9.93
C LEU A 177 0.27 5.32 10.68
N TYR A 178 1.15 4.38 11.00
CA TYR A 178 2.40 4.65 11.70
C TYR A 178 3.28 5.64 10.93
N VAL A 179 3.41 5.47 9.61
CA VAL A 179 4.18 6.41 8.78
C VAL A 179 3.57 7.81 8.84
N THR A 180 2.25 7.96 8.75
CA THR A 180 1.61 9.29 8.83
C THR A 180 1.76 9.97 10.20
N GLU A 181 1.73 9.19 11.28
CA GLU A 181 1.81 9.71 12.66
C GLU A 181 3.25 10.02 13.11
N VAL A 182 4.24 9.31 12.57
CA VAL A 182 5.65 9.43 12.96
C VAL A 182 6.42 10.41 12.08
N SER A 183 5.92 10.68 10.87
CA SER A 183 6.66 11.48 9.89
C SER A 183 6.26 12.95 9.86
N PRO A 184 7.24 13.85 9.62
CA PRO A 184 6.94 15.26 9.50
C PRO A 184 6.13 15.57 8.22
N PRO A 185 5.28 16.60 8.24
CA PRO A 185 4.30 16.86 7.18
C PRO A 185 4.88 16.92 5.76
N PHE A 186 6.10 17.43 5.61
CA PHE A 186 6.74 17.65 4.31
C PHE A 186 7.31 16.38 3.65
N VAL A 187 7.57 15.29 4.39
CA VAL A 187 8.08 14.01 3.84
C VAL A 187 7.07 12.88 3.85
N ARG A 188 5.86 13.10 4.40
CA ARG A 188 4.79 12.10 4.51
C ARG A 188 4.52 11.37 3.18
N GLY A 189 4.46 12.12 2.08
CA GLY A 189 4.24 11.55 0.74
C GLY A 189 5.37 10.63 0.29
N THR A 190 6.62 11.05 0.49
CA THR A 190 7.80 10.26 0.12
C THR A 190 7.88 8.98 0.95
N TYR A 191 7.59 9.05 2.25
CA TYR A 191 7.58 7.86 3.11
C TYR A 191 6.44 6.90 2.82
N GLY A 192 5.26 7.41 2.41
CA GLY A 192 4.18 6.57 1.87
C GLY A 192 4.64 5.79 0.63
N SER A 193 5.47 6.39 -0.22
CA SER A 193 5.99 5.72 -1.41
C SER A 193 7.00 4.60 -1.09
N PHE A 194 7.72 4.68 0.05
CA PHE A 194 8.59 3.59 0.50
C PHE A 194 7.83 2.31 0.86
N ILE A 195 6.60 2.42 1.38
CA ILE A 195 5.71 1.26 1.64
C ILE A 195 5.45 0.50 0.34
N GLN A 196 5.17 1.23 -0.75
CA GLN A 196 4.89 0.64 -2.05
C GLN A 196 6.15 0.07 -2.72
N ILE A 197 7.31 0.76 -2.64
CA ILE A 197 8.59 0.20 -3.09
C ILE A 197 8.91 -1.08 -2.34
N ALA A 198 8.77 -1.08 -1.01
CA ALA A 198 9.05 -2.25 -0.18
C ALA A 198 8.16 -3.44 -0.60
N THR A 199 6.88 -3.19 -0.88
CA THR A 199 5.97 -4.20 -1.43
C THR A 199 6.47 -4.77 -2.77
N CYS A 200 6.97 -3.91 -3.66
CA CYS A 200 7.52 -4.34 -4.95
C CYS A 200 8.81 -5.14 -4.79
N LEU A 201 9.71 -4.72 -3.89
CA LEU A 201 10.93 -5.43 -3.55
C LEU A 201 10.63 -6.79 -2.91
N GLY A 202 9.60 -6.87 -2.07
CA GLY A 202 9.14 -8.12 -1.47
C GLY A 202 8.66 -9.12 -2.52
N LEU A 203 7.79 -8.65 -3.42
CA LEU A 203 7.30 -9.45 -4.54
C LEU A 203 8.44 -9.95 -5.43
N MET A 204 9.35 -9.04 -5.80
CA MET A 204 10.53 -9.36 -6.59
C MET A 204 11.44 -10.37 -5.88
N GLY A 205 11.70 -10.19 -4.58
CA GLY A 205 12.48 -11.11 -3.77
C GLY A 205 11.87 -12.51 -3.71
N ALA A 206 10.53 -12.62 -3.61
CA ALA A 206 9.84 -13.89 -3.65
C ALA A 206 10.00 -14.62 -4.99
N LEU A 207 9.91 -13.89 -6.11
CA LEU A 207 10.13 -14.47 -7.45
C LEU A 207 11.57 -14.97 -7.61
N PHE A 208 12.57 -14.21 -7.11
CA PHE A 208 13.98 -14.61 -7.16
C PHE A 208 14.28 -15.87 -6.34
N ILE A 209 13.78 -15.95 -5.11
CA ILE A 209 13.97 -17.12 -4.25
C ILE A 209 13.25 -18.35 -4.81
N GLY A 210 12.18 -18.13 -5.58
CA GLY A 210 11.41 -19.15 -6.27
C GLY A 210 12.08 -19.78 -7.49
N ILE A 211 13.18 -19.21 -8.02
CA ILE A 211 13.85 -19.69 -9.24
C ILE A 211 14.30 -21.16 -9.15
N PRO A 212 15.12 -21.57 -8.16
CA PRO A 212 15.67 -22.93 -8.10
C PRO A 212 14.65 -23.97 -7.60
N VAL A 213 13.38 -23.59 -7.41
CA VAL A 213 12.33 -24.48 -6.90
C VAL A 213 12.13 -25.71 -7.78
N ARG A 214 12.28 -25.55 -9.10
CA ARG A 214 12.15 -26.64 -10.08
C ARG A 214 13.37 -27.56 -10.15
N GLU A 215 14.55 -27.06 -9.77
CA GLU A 215 15.81 -27.82 -9.87
C GLU A 215 16.11 -28.60 -8.59
N ILE A 216 15.72 -28.07 -7.43
CA ILE A 216 16.07 -28.63 -6.13
C ILE A 216 14.80 -29.11 -5.40
N ALA A 217 14.71 -30.43 -5.21
CA ALA A 217 13.63 -31.04 -4.45
C ALA A 217 13.55 -30.47 -3.02
N GLY A 218 12.37 -30.04 -2.60
CA GLY A 218 12.14 -29.47 -1.27
C GLY A 218 12.52 -27.99 -1.09
N TRP A 219 13.05 -27.31 -2.11
CA TRP A 219 13.40 -25.88 -2.03
C TRP A 219 12.20 -24.97 -1.76
N TRP A 220 11.00 -25.41 -2.14
CA TRP A 220 9.76 -24.70 -1.82
C TRP A 220 9.58 -24.46 -0.31
N ARG A 221 10.12 -25.34 0.55
CA ARG A 221 10.09 -25.16 2.01
C ARG A 221 10.99 -24.02 2.45
N ILE A 222 12.15 -23.86 1.81
CA ILE A 222 13.09 -22.77 2.06
C ILE A 222 12.45 -21.43 1.71
N CYS A 223 11.65 -21.36 0.65
CA CYS A 223 10.91 -20.16 0.26
C CYS A 223 10.01 -19.64 1.41
N PHE A 224 9.44 -20.54 2.23
CA PHE A 224 8.65 -20.15 3.40
C PHE A 224 9.50 -19.86 4.63
N TRP A 225 10.58 -20.60 4.87
CA TRP A 225 11.53 -20.28 5.96
C TRP A 225 12.16 -18.91 5.79
N VAL A 226 12.51 -18.52 4.56
CA VAL A 226 13.09 -17.19 4.30
C VAL A 226 12.11 -16.08 4.66
N SER A 227 10.79 -16.27 4.52
CA SER A 227 9.80 -15.26 4.96
C SER A 227 9.72 -15.09 6.48
N ALA A 228 10.07 -16.12 7.25
CA ALA A 228 10.07 -16.03 8.71
C ALA A 228 11.18 -15.12 9.25
N LEU A 229 12.29 -14.98 8.51
CA LEU A 229 13.41 -14.10 8.88
C LEU A 229 13.04 -12.61 8.92
N PRO A 230 12.50 -11.98 7.85
CA PRO A 230 12.07 -10.59 7.90
C PRO A 230 10.90 -10.38 8.86
N ALA A 231 10.03 -11.38 9.07
CA ALA A 231 8.95 -11.29 10.06
C ALA A 231 9.50 -11.25 11.50
N GLY A 232 10.47 -12.11 11.81
CA GLY A 232 11.17 -12.08 13.10
C GLY A 232 11.95 -10.77 13.29
N LEU A 233 12.64 -10.31 12.24
CA LEU A 233 13.33 -9.03 12.25
C LEU A 233 12.38 -7.86 12.53
N LEU A 234 11.19 -7.84 11.89
CA LEU A 234 10.16 -6.84 12.16
C LEU A 234 9.75 -6.86 13.64
N ALA A 235 9.47 -8.05 14.21
CA ALA A 235 9.07 -8.16 15.61
C ALA A 235 10.13 -7.61 16.59
N LEU A 236 11.40 -7.92 16.33
CA LEU A 236 12.54 -7.49 17.16
C LEU A 236 12.87 -6.01 16.97
N ALA A 237 12.94 -5.54 15.72
CA ALA A 237 13.30 -4.16 15.38
C ALA A 237 12.23 -3.16 15.83
N MET A 238 10.94 -3.54 15.79
CA MET A 238 9.87 -2.74 16.38
C MET A 238 10.05 -2.57 17.89
N GLY A 239 10.75 -3.50 18.55
CA GLY A 239 11.19 -3.38 19.95
C GLY A 239 12.11 -2.18 20.24
N CYS A 240 12.74 -1.60 19.22
CA CYS A 240 13.60 -0.42 19.37
C CYS A 240 12.97 0.84 18.77
N CYS A 241 11.80 0.73 18.13
CA CYS A 241 11.16 1.86 17.47
C CYS A 241 10.33 2.72 18.44
N ALA A 242 10.21 4.00 18.09
CA ALA A 242 9.32 4.93 18.77
C ALA A 242 7.86 4.47 18.64
N GLU A 243 7.08 4.66 19.70
CA GLU A 243 5.62 4.49 19.62
C GLU A 243 5.00 5.72 18.94
N SER A 244 3.80 5.56 18.39
CA SER A 244 3.08 6.70 17.81
C SER A 244 2.78 7.77 18.87
N PRO A 245 3.28 9.02 18.71
CA PRO A 245 3.00 10.11 19.64
C PRO A 245 1.50 10.47 19.68
N HIS A 246 0.83 10.37 18.52
CA HIS A 246 -0.60 10.60 18.40
C HIS A 246 -1.41 9.60 19.23
N TRP A 247 -1.03 8.31 19.20
CA TRP A 247 -1.69 7.28 20.00
C TRP A 247 -1.43 7.47 21.50
N LEU A 248 -0.19 7.78 21.90
CA LEU A 248 0.16 8.04 23.30
C LEU A 248 -0.64 9.21 23.89
N TYR A 249 -0.80 10.28 23.10
CA TYR A 249 -1.62 11.42 23.51
C TYR A 249 -3.09 11.05 23.69
N LYS A 250 -3.68 10.31 22.73
CA LYS A 250 -5.08 9.82 22.82
C LYS A 250 -5.31 8.89 24.03
N GLN A 251 -4.28 8.17 24.46
CA GLN A 251 -4.32 7.32 25.67
C GLN A 251 -4.12 8.12 26.98
N GLY A 252 -4.06 9.46 26.93
CA GLY A 252 -3.83 10.33 28.09
C GLY A 252 -2.37 10.35 28.58
N ARG A 253 -1.43 9.74 27.85
CA ARG A 253 0.00 9.66 28.20
C ARG A 253 0.78 10.80 27.55
N SER A 254 0.40 12.04 27.84
CA SER A 254 0.93 13.26 27.22
C SER A 254 2.44 13.45 27.42
N VAL A 255 2.96 13.11 28.60
CA VAL A 255 4.40 13.20 28.90
C VAL A 255 5.22 12.24 28.04
N GLU A 256 4.71 11.04 27.80
CA GLU A 256 5.39 10.07 26.93
C GLU A 256 5.30 10.46 25.47
N ALA A 257 4.16 11.03 25.04
CA ALA A 257 4.02 11.58 23.70
C ALA A 257 5.05 12.69 23.44
N GLU A 258 5.32 13.55 24.43
CA GLU A 258 6.34 14.60 24.35
C GLU A 258 7.75 14.01 24.16
N ILE A 259 8.09 12.96 24.91
CA ILE A 259 9.38 12.26 24.79
C ILE A 259 9.54 11.62 23.41
N GLU A 260 8.50 10.97 22.89
CA GLU A 260 8.56 10.36 21.55
C GLU A 260 8.61 11.42 20.44
N PHE A 261 7.88 12.53 20.56
CA PHE A 261 8.04 13.67 19.64
C PHE A 261 9.45 14.25 19.68
N GLN A 262 10.07 14.34 20.86
CA GLN A 262 11.46 14.79 20.98
C GLN A 262 12.43 13.87 20.25
N LYS A 263 12.23 12.54 20.32
CA LYS A 263 13.02 11.56 19.58
C LYS A 263 12.81 11.66 18.07
N LEU A 264 11.60 11.96 17.62
CA LEU A 264 11.21 11.91 16.20
C LEU A 264 11.44 13.21 15.42
N LEU A 265 11.19 14.36 16.06
CA LEU A 265 11.23 15.69 15.43
C LEU A 265 12.38 16.55 15.96
N GLY A 266 12.91 16.24 17.15
CA GLY A 266 13.88 17.06 17.88
C GLY A 266 13.20 18.06 18.83
N GLY A 267 13.93 18.49 19.87
CA GLY A 267 13.38 19.26 20.99
C GLY A 267 12.75 20.62 20.63
N ALA A 268 13.20 21.26 19.55
CA ALA A 268 12.71 22.58 19.13
C ALA A 268 11.25 22.55 18.63
N HIS A 269 10.80 21.45 18.03
CA HIS A 269 9.49 21.35 17.37
C HIS A 269 8.41 20.66 18.21
N VAL A 270 8.77 20.12 19.37
CA VAL A 270 7.86 19.34 20.22
C VAL A 270 6.68 20.17 20.70
N LYS A 271 6.93 21.41 21.17
CA LYS A 271 5.87 22.29 21.68
C LYS A 271 4.84 22.63 20.61
N LEU A 272 5.28 22.86 19.37
CA LEU A 272 4.40 23.13 18.24
C LEU A 272 3.57 21.90 17.86
N ALA A 273 4.20 20.73 17.76
CA ALA A 273 3.51 19.47 17.45
C ALA A 273 2.47 19.09 18.53
N MET A 274 2.80 19.26 19.81
CA MET A 274 1.87 19.04 20.92
C MET A 274 0.70 20.03 20.90
N GLN A 275 0.94 21.30 20.55
CA GLN A 275 -0.13 22.29 20.40
C GLN A 275 -1.06 21.96 19.24
N GLU A 276 -0.54 21.56 18.08
CA GLU A 276 -1.35 21.10 16.95
C GLU A 276 -2.21 19.89 17.33
N LEU A 277 -1.62 18.92 18.04
CA LEU A 277 -2.32 17.74 18.50
C LEU A 277 -3.47 18.09 19.46
N SER A 278 -3.23 18.99 20.41
CA SER A 278 -4.27 19.47 21.34
C SER A 278 -5.42 20.21 20.64
N LYS A 279 -5.13 20.90 19.52
CA LYS A 279 -6.16 21.58 18.71
C LYS A 279 -7.01 20.58 17.93
N LEU A 280 -6.41 19.51 17.42
CA LEU A 280 -7.12 18.43 16.73
C LEU A 280 -8.06 17.68 17.69
N ASP A 281 -7.58 17.39 18.90
CA ASP A 281 -8.33 16.66 19.92
C ASP A 281 -9.55 17.45 20.42
N ARG A 282 -9.41 18.77 20.63
CA ARG A 282 -10.53 19.66 21.01
C ARG A 282 -11.64 19.80 19.97
N GLY A 283 -11.39 19.36 18.72
CA GLY A 283 -12.39 19.34 17.65
C GLY A 283 -13.04 17.96 17.43
N ASP A 284 -12.57 16.93 18.12
CA ASP A 284 -12.89 15.51 17.90
C ASP A 284 -13.40 14.85 19.19
N ASP A 285 -14.19 15.58 20.00
CA ASP A 285 -14.93 15.11 21.20
C ASP A 285 -16.00 14.03 20.87
N THR A 286 -15.83 13.27 19.79
CA THR A 286 -16.75 12.22 19.37
C THR A 286 -16.21 10.89 19.88
N ASP A 287 -16.94 10.31 20.83
CA ASP A 287 -16.89 8.91 21.24
C ASP A 287 -16.53 7.97 20.07
N SER A 288 -15.72 6.95 20.36
CA SER A 288 -15.34 5.83 19.48
C SER A 288 -16.25 5.68 18.24
N VAL A 289 -15.75 6.08 17.07
CA VAL A 289 -16.52 6.04 15.80
C VAL A 289 -17.09 4.64 15.61
N LYS A 290 -18.43 4.52 15.67
CA LYS A 290 -19.11 3.24 15.47
C LYS A 290 -18.99 2.83 14.01
N LEU A 291 -18.77 1.54 13.75
CA LEU A 291 -18.71 1.00 12.37
C LEU A 291 -19.95 1.36 11.53
N SER A 292 -21.11 1.54 12.16
CA SER A 292 -22.34 2.00 11.51
C SER A 292 -22.26 3.44 10.96
N GLU A 293 -21.53 4.32 11.64
CA GLU A 293 -21.30 5.70 11.20
C GLU A 293 -20.28 5.78 10.06
N LEU A 294 -19.43 4.76 9.92
CA LEU A 294 -18.53 4.63 8.78
C LEU A 294 -19.29 4.38 7.47
N PHE A 295 -20.40 3.63 7.52
CA PHE A 295 -21.22 3.33 6.34
C PHE A 295 -22.31 4.38 6.06
N PHE A 296 -22.93 4.95 7.09
CA PHE A 296 -24.07 5.88 6.95
C PHE A 296 -23.76 7.34 7.32
N GLY A 297 -22.57 7.63 7.83
CA GLY A 297 -22.17 8.97 8.27
C GLY A 297 -21.39 9.78 7.23
N ARG A 298 -20.82 10.89 7.70
CA ARG A 298 -20.06 11.87 6.87
C ARG A 298 -18.87 11.26 6.12
N HIS A 299 -18.34 10.14 6.63
CA HIS A 299 -17.18 9.44 6.07
C HIS A 299 -17.53 8.34 5.06
N GLY A 300 -18.83 8.01 4.88
CA GLY A 300 -19.26 6.94 3.97
C GLY A 300 -18.86 7.16 2.51
N ARG A 301 -18.79 8.42 2.06
CA ARG A 301 -18.29 8.75 0.71
C ARG A 301 -16.82 8.38 0.52
N VAL A 302 -15.98 8.58 1.54
CA VAL A 302 -14.55 8.25 1.48
C VAL A 302 -14.37 6.73 1.48
N VAL A 303 -15.09 6.02 2.35
CA VAL A 303 -15.07 4.56 2.43
C VAL A 303 -15.59 3.93 1.13
N PHE A 304 -16.67 4.46 0.55
CA PHE A 304 -17.19 3.97 -0.72
C PHE A 304 -16.19 4.15 -1.87
N ILE A 305 -15.56 5.34 -1.96
CA ILE A 305 -14.53 5.60 -2.98
C ILE A 305 -13.32 4.68 -2.76
N GLY A 306 -12.80 4.57 -1.55
CA GLY A 306 -11.67 3.70 -1.22
C GLY A 306 -11.95 2.23 -1.53
N SER A 307 -13.06 1.69 -1.04
CA SER A 307 -13.47 0.30 -1.31
C SER A 307 -13.70 0.04 -2.80
N THR A 308 -14.29 0.98 -3.53
CA THR A 308 -14.48 0.84 -4.99
C THR A 308 -13.14 0.85 -5.73
N LEU A 309 -12.21 1.73 -5.35
CA LEU A 309 -10.88 1.77 -5.94
C LEU A 309 -10.10 0.46 -5.69
N PHE A 310 -10.12 -0.04 -4.45
CA PHE A 310 -9.54 -1.35 -4.10
C PHE A 310 -10.17 -2.49 -4.89
N ALA A 311 -11.50 -2.51 -5.02
CA ALA A 311 -12.21 -3.52 -5.78
C ALA A 311 -11.82 -3.47 -7.27
N LEU A 312 -11.80 -2.29 -7.88
CA LEU A 312 -11.36 -2.10 -9.27
C LEU A 312 -9.91 -2.53 -9.46
N GLN A 313 -9.05 -2.28 -8.47
CA GLN A 313 -7.64 -2.69 -8.51
C GLN A 313 -7.48 -4.21 -8.48
N GLN A 314 -8.25 -4.94 -7.66
CA GLN A 314 -8.21 -6.40 -7.64
C GLN A 314 -8.88 -7.01 -8.89
N LEU A 315 -10.00 -6.43 -9.33
CA LEU A 315 -10.74 -6.87 -10.53
C LEU A 315 -9.98 -6.59 -11.84
N SER A 316 -8.92 -5.77 -11.82
CA SER A 316 -8.01 -5.62 -12.95
C SER A 316 -7.35 -6.95 -13.38
N GLY A 317 -7.37 -7.97 -12.51
CA GLY A 317 -6.77 -9.27 -12.79
C GLY A 317 -5.28 -9.34 -12.46
N ILE A 318 -4.76 -8.38 -11.69
CA ILE A 318 -3.36 -8.28 -11.28
C ILE A 318 -2.76 -9.60 -10.78
N ASN A 319 -3.42 -10.26 -9.82
CA ASN A 319 -2.89 -11.48 -9.21
C ASN A 319 -2.81 -12.60 -10.25
N ALA A 320 -3.75 -12.64 -11.20
CA ALA A 320 -3.71 -13.59 -12.31
C ALA A 320 -2.56 -13.29 -13.28
N VAL A 321 -2.34 -12.01 -13.64
CA VAL A 321 -1.23 -11.61 -14.51
C VAL A 321 0.11 -11.97 -13.89
N PHE A 322 0.33 -11.69 -12.60
CA PHE A 322 1.56 -12.09 -11.91
C PHE A 322 1.71 -13.61 -11.84
N TYR A 323 0.64 -14.33 -11.50
CA TYR A 323 0.66 -15.78 -11.39
C TYR A 323 0.97 -16.48 -12.72
N PHE A 324 0.33 -16.03 -13.81
CA PHE A 324 0.53 -16.63 -15.13
C PHE A 324 1.72 -16.04 -15.90
N SER A 325 2.40 -15.01 -15.36
CA SER A 325 3.51 -14.35 -16.07
C SER A 325 4.61 -15.34 -16.46
N SER A 326 5.15 -16.10 -15.52
CA SER A 326 6.18 -17.11 -15.76
C SER A 326 5.77 -18.13 -16.83
N THR A 327 4.50 -18.56 -16.81
CA THR A 327 3.95 -19.50 -17.79
C THR A 327 3.86 -18.90 -19.19
N VAL A 328 3.41 -17.65 -19.30
CA VAL A 328 3.35 -16.91 -20.57
C VAL A 328 4.75 -16.69 -21.15
N PHE A 329 5.71 -16.25 -20.33
CA PHE A 329 7.10 -16.10 -20.77
C PHE A 329 7.74 -17.42 -21.20
N LYS A 330 7.44 -18.51 -20.49
CA LYS A 330 7.90 -19.87 -20.87
C LYS A 330 7.32 -20.31 -22.21
N SER A 331 6.04 -20.03 -22.46
CA SER A 331 5.42 -20.29 -23.78
C SER A 331 6.04 -19.46 -24.92
N ALA A 332 6.68 -18.33 -24.58
CA ALA A 332 7.42 -17.49 -25.51
C ALA A 332 8.88 -17.96 -25.75
N GLY A 333 9.33 -19.03 -25.09
CA GLY A 333 10.70 -19.53 -25.20
C GLY A 333 11.73 -18.80 -24.32
N VAL A 334 11.29 -17.94 -23.40
CA VAL A 334 12.17 -17.26 -22.44
C VAL A 334 12.36 -18.16 -21.21
N PRO A 335 13.61 -18.34 -20.71
CA PRO A 335 13.86 -19.07 -19.47
C PRO A 335 13.11 -18.43 -18.28
N SER A 336 12.62 -19.25 -17.34
CA SER A 336 11.88 -18.78 -16.16
C SER A 336 12.64 -17.73 -15.34
N ASP A 337 13.96 -17.85 -15.29
CA ASP A 337 14.81 -17.01 -14.46
C ASP A 337 14.86 -15.59 -15.03
N GLN A 338 14.95 -15.48 -16.35
CA GLN A 338 14.91 -14.20 -17.05
C GLN A 338 13.51 -13.59 -16.97
N ALA A 339 12.45 -14.40 -17.09
CA ALA A 339 11.07 -13.93 -16.97
C ALA A 339 10.79 -13.26 -15.62
N ASN A 340 11.19 -13.91 -14.53
CA ASN A 340 11.03 -13.39 -13.16
C ASN A 340 11.83 -12.09 -12.94
N VAL A 341 13.04 -12.01 -13.48
CA VAL A 341 13.86 -10.78 -13.47
C VAL A 341 13.14 -9.65 -14.20
N PHE A 342 12.63 -9.89 -15.42
CA PHE A 342 11.95 -8.86 -16.20
C PHE A 342 10.66 -8.37 -15.54
N VAL A 343 9.85 -9.28 -14.99
CA VAL A 343 8.63 -8.94 -14.24
C VAL A 343 8.95 -8.11 -13.00
N GLY A 344 9.97 -8.51 -12.24
CA GLY A 344 10.43 -7.78 -11.06
C GLY A 344 10.92 -6.37 -11.39
N ILE A 345 11.78 -6.23 -12.41
CA ILE A 345 12.30 -4.94 -12.88
C ILE A 345 11.17 -4.05 -13.39
N ALA A 346 10.24 -4.59 -14.19
CA ALA A 346 9.10 -3.83 -14.69
C ALA A 346 8.24 -3.29 -13.54
N ASN A 347 7.94 -4.13 -12.54
CA ASN A 347 7.17 -3.73 -11.38
C ASN A 347 7.88 -2.66 -10.54
N LEU A 348 9.19 -2.81 -10.31
CA LEU A 348 9.98 -1.83 -9.56
C LEU A 348 10.10 -0.50 -10.30
N SER A 349 10.38 -0.55 -11.61
CA SER A 349 10.51 0.64 -12.46
C SER A 349 9.19 1.41 -12.57
N GLY A 350 8.06 0.69 -12.66
CA GLY A 350 6.72 1.27 -12.66
C GLY A 350 6.43 2.03 -11.37
N SER A 351 6.76 1.46 -10.20
CA SER A 351 6.55 2.12 -8.90
C SER A 351 7.45 3.34 -8.71
N ILE A 352 8.71 3.27 -9.16
CA ILE A 352 9.61 4.43 -9.12
C ILE A 352 9.10 5.54 -10.04
N ALA A 353 8.66 5.19 -11.26
CA ALA A 353 8.07 6.15 -12.19
C ALA A 353 6.79 6.80 -11.63
N ALA A 354 5.95 5.99 -10.97
CA ALA A 354 4.73 6.45 -10.31
C ALA A 354 5.01 7.48 -9.22
N MET A 355 5.99 7.21 -8.36
CA MET A 355 6.43 8.15 -7.32
C MET A 355 6.83 9.50 -7.94
N VAL A 356 7.69 9.49 -8.98
CA VAL A 356 8.18 10.72 -9.61
C VAL A 356 7.05 11.48 -10.33
N LEU A 357 6.09 10.78 -10.94
CA LEU A 357 4.96 11.40 -11.63
C LEU A 357 3.86 11.87 -10.67
N MET A 358 3.73 11.28 -9.49
CA MET A 358 2.67 11.60 -8.53
C MET A 358 2.74 13.08 -8.11
N ASP A 359 3.94 13.57 -7.83
CA ASP A 359 4.17 14.96 -7.42
C ASP A 359 3.93 15.95 -8.57
N LYS A 360 4.06 15.52 -9.83
CA LYS A 360 3.97 16.39 -11.02
C LYS A 360 2.58 16.46 -11.64
N LEU A 361 1.91 15.32 -11.83
CA LEU A 361 0.66 15.22 -12.58
C LEU A 361 -0.58 15.13 -11.69
N GLY A 362 -0.37 14.94 -10.39
CA GLY A 362 -1.41 14.78 -9.40
C GLY A 362 -2.09 13.41 -9.47
N ARG A 363 -2.66 13.00 -8.33
CA ARG A 363 -3.17 11.65 -8.10
C ARG A 363 -4.24 11.22 -9.12
N LYS A 364 -5.31 12.00 -9.32
CA LYS A 364 -6.46 11.58 -10.16
C LYS A 364 -6.09 11.29 -11.63
N VAL A 365 -5.18 12.06 -12.20
CA VAL A 365 -4.75 11.90 -13.59
C VAL A 365 -3.95 10.61 -13.75
N LEU A 366 -3.08 10.31 -12.78
CA LEU A 366 -2.27 9.11 -12.75
C LEU A 366 -3.12 7.84 -12.75
N LEU A 367 -4.16 7.79 -11.90
CA LEU A 367 -5.06 6.64 -11.80
C LEU A 367 -5.86 6.40 -13.09
N LEU A 368 -6.34 7.45 -13.74
CA LEU A 368 -7.03 7.32 -15.04
C LEU A 368 -6.09 6.79 -16.13
N TRP A 369 -4.85 7.28 -16.18
CA TRP A 369 -3.82 6.78 -17.10
C TRP A 369 -3.47 5.32 -16.84
N SER A 370 -3.37 4.90 -15.57
CA SER A 370 -3.14 3.51 -15.21
C SER A 370 -4.26 2.57 -15.67
N PHE A 371 -5.52 2.92 -15.41
CA PHE A 371 -6.65 2.11 -15.87
C PHE A 371 -6.73 2.05 -17.40
N PHE A 372 -6.45 3.17 -18.07
CA PHE A 372 -6.36 3.20 -19.53
C PHE A 372 -5.23 2.30 -20.06
N GLY A 373 -4.03 2.38 -19.45
CA GLY A 373 -2.88 1.55 -19.81
C GLY A 373 -3.14 0.05 -19.59
N MET A 374 -3.80 -0.32 -18.49
CA MET A 374 -4.23 -1.69 -18.24
C MET A 374 -5.25 -2.19 -19.27
N ALA A 375 -6.22 -1.37 -19.66
CA ALA A 375 -7.20 -1.72 -20.68
C ALA A 375 -6.56 -1.93 -22.06
N VAL A 376 -5.65 -1.05 -22.46
CA VAL A 376 -4.88 -1.18 -23.72
C VAL A 376 -4.01 -2.43 -23.70
N SER A 377 -3.32 -2.69 -22.59
CA SER A 377 -2.50 -3.88 -22.40
C SER A 377 -3.32 -5.17 -22.55
N MET A 378 -4.50 -5.24 -21.93
CA MET A 378 -5.37 -6.41 -22.10
C MET A 378 -5.84 -6.57 -23.54
N GLY A 379 -6.09 -5.46 -24.26
CA GLY A 379 -6.33 -5.49 -25.69
C GLY A 379 -5.17 -6.15 -26.46
N PHE A 380 -3.92 -5.83 -26.13
CA PHE A 380 -2.74 -6.47 -26.74
C PHE A 380 -2.59 -7.95 -26.38
N GLN A 381 -2.88 -8.34 -25.13
CA GLN A 381 -2.83 -9.74 -24.72
C GLN A 381 -3.89 -10.59 -25.43
N VAL A 382 -5.12 -10.07 -25.56
CA VAL A 382 -6.20 -10.73 -26.30
C VAL A 382 -5.87 -10.81 -27.80
N ALA A 383 -5.31 -9.75 -28.37
CA ALA A 383 -4.86 -9.76 -29.77
C ALA A 383 -3.74 -10.79 -30.00
N GLY A 384 -2.77 -10.90 -29.08
CA GLY A 384 -1.70 -11.89 -29.14
C GLY A 384 -2.16 -13.34 -28.91
N ALA A 385 -3.22 -13.55 -28.12
CA ALA A 385 -3.85 -14.86 -27.92
C ALA A 385 -4.76 -15.27 -29.09
N SER A 386 -5.25 -14.31 -29.87
CA SER A 386 -6.11 -14.60 -31.02
C SER A 386 -5.31 -15.25 -32.15
N SER A 387 -5.83 -16.33 -32.71
CA SER A 387 -5.22 -17.15 -33.76
C SER A 387 -5.01 -16.44 -35.12
N TYR A 388 -5.26 -15.12 -35.18
CA TYR A 388 -5.07 -14.29 -36.37
C TYR A 388 -3.62 -13.84 -36.58
N MET A 389 -2.76 -13.87 -35.56
CA MET A 389 -1.34 -13.54 -35.68
C MET A 389 -0.46 -14.75 -35.33
N SER A 390 0.29 -15.25 -36.31
CA SER A 390 1.27 -16.33 -36.11
C SER A 390 2.70 -15.79 -36.13
N GLY A 391 3.57 -16.31 -35.26
CA GLY A 391 5.00 -16.00 -35.19
C GLY A 391 5.41 -15.07 -34.04
N SER A 392 6.64 -14.53 -34.09
CA SER A 392 7.26 -13.72 -33.03
C SER A 392 6.45 -12.48 -32.63
N VAL A 393 5.58 -11.96 -33.52
CA VAL A 393 4.77 -10.76 -33.27
C VAL A 393 3.70 -11.00 -32.19
N ALA A 394 3.06 -12.17 -32.17
CA ALA A 394 2.11 -12.54 -31.11
C ALA A 394 2.80 -12.66 -29.74
N LEU A 395 4.04 -13.17 -29.72
CA LEU A 395 4.86 -13.25 -28.52
C LEU A 395 5.28 -11.86 -28.01
N TYR A 396 5.74 -10.96 -28.89
CA TYR A 396 6.08 -9.59 -28.51
C TYR A 396 4.87 -8.79 -28.03
N LEU A 397 3.68 -9.02 -28.61
CA LEU A 397 2.42 -8.40 -28.18
C LEU A 397 1.98 -8.91 -26.80
N SER A 398 2.11 -10.21 -26.54
CA SER A 398 1.75 -10.81 -25.24
C SER A 398 2.72 -10.39 -24.12
N VAL A 399 4.03 -10.50 -24.37
CA VAL A 399 5.09 -10.10 -23.43
C VAL A 399 5.09 -8.59 -23.22
N GLY A 400 5.02 -7.79 -24.28
CA GLY A 400 4.95 -6.34 -24.20
C GLY A 400 3.66 -5.86 -23.52
N GLY A 401 2.52 -6.49 -23.83
CA GLY A 401 1.26 -6.27 -23.14
C GLY A 401 1.40 -6.51 -21.64
N MET A 402 1.97 -7.64 -21.23
CA MET A 402 2.18 -7.96 -19.80
C MET A 402 3.11 -6.98 -19.09
N LEU A 403 4.21 -6.55 -19.72
CA LEU A 403 5.11 -5.55 -19.14
C LEU A 403 4.46 -4.17 -19.02
N ILE A 404 3.67 -3.75 -20.01
CA ILE A 404 2.88 -2.52 -19.97
C ILE A 404 1.79 -2.63 -18.90
N PHE A 405 1.18 -3.81 -18.72
CA PHE A 405 0.21 -4.06 -17.66
C PHE A 405 0.85 -3.84 -16.30
N ILE A 406 1.97 -4.53 -16.04
CA ILE A 406 2.69 -4.48 -14.78
C ILE A 406 3.14 -3.04 -14.49
N SER A 407 3.71 -2.35 -15.48
CA SER A 407 4.17 -0.97 -15.32
C SER A 407 3.02 0.01 -15.05
N SER A 408 1.92 -0.10 -15.81
CA SER A 408 0.72 0.73 -15.62
C SER A 408 0.05 0.48 -14.27
N LEU A 409 0.20 -0.74 -13.77
CA LEU A 409 -0.38 -1.19 -12.53
C LEU A 409 0.41 -0.74 -11.30
N SER A 410 1.74 -0.78 -11.35
CA SER A 410 2.57 -0.21 -10.30
C SER A 410 2.22 1.25 -10.05
N ILE A 411 1.93 1.98 -11.14
CA ILE A 411 1.43 3.36 -11.10
C ILE A 411 0.06 3.50 -10.45
N ASN A 412 -0.81 2.49 -10.56
CA ASN A 412 -2.12 2.51 -9.90
C ASN A 412 -1.99 2.34 -8.38
N ARG A 413 -1.13 1.42 -7.92
CA ARG A 413 -0.99 1.10 -6.48
C ARG A 413 -0.49 2.26 -5.63
N ASP A 414 0.41 3.09 -6.16
CA ASP A 414 0.90 4.29 -5.47
C ASP A 414 -0.21 5.33 -5.20
N HIS A 415 -1.38 5.19 -5.84
CA HIS A 415 -2.50 6.10 -5.69
C HIS A 415 -3.35 5.86 -4.44
N GLU A 416 -3.25 4.66 -3.85
CA GLU A 416 -4.16 4.22 -2.80
C GLU A 416 -4.20 5.28 -1.68
N PRO A 417 -5.39 5.84 -1.36
CA PRO A 417 -5.48 6.89 -0.36
C PRO A 417 -4.98 6.31 0.95
N THR A 418 -3.79 6.76 1.39
CA THR A 418 -3.40 6.72 2.79
C THR A 418 -4.48 7.49 3.54
N ALA A 419 -5.44 6.74 4.08
CA ALA A 419 -6.61 7.26 4.78
C ALA A 419 -6.19 8.05 6.02
#